data_AF-A0A4P9XEX6-F1
#
_entry.id   AF-A0A4P9XEX6-F1
#
_cell.length_a   1.000
_cell.length_b   1.000
_cell.length_c   1.000
_cell.angle_alpha   90.00
_cell.angle_beta   90.00
_cell.angle_gamma   90.00
#
_symmetry.space_group_name_H-M   'P 1'
#
loop_
_entity.id
_entity.type
_entity.pdbx_description
1 polymer ?
#
loop_
_entity_poly.entity_id
_entity_poly.type
_entity_poly.pdbx_seq_one_letter_code
_entity_poly.pdbx_strand_id
1 'polypeptide(L)' 'CTKSFSTSGHLSRHARIHEGLRPFVCPFADCGSSFARHDNMMQHYRTHLRSGRVLTGRELEEGIRR' A
#
# COMPACT_ATOMS: atom_id res chain seq x y z
N CYS A 1 15.65 -13.63 -8.05
CA CYS A 1 15.77 -12.19 -8.40
C CYS A 1 17.23 -11.78 -8.26
N THR A 2 17.78 -11.01 -9.21
CA THR A 2 19.20 -10.57 -9.25
C THR A 2 19.40 -9.12 -8.75
N LYS A 3 18.44 -8.56 -8.01
CA LYS A 3 18.57 -7.20 -7.46
C LYS A 3 19.39 -7.18 -6.18
N SER A 4 20.36 -6.27 -6.14
CA SER A 4 21.18 -5.98 -4.96
C SER A 4 20.79 -4.62 -4.37
N PHE A 5 20.83 -4.51 -3.05
CA PHE A 5 20.49 -3.29 -2.33
C PHE A 5 21.65 -2.89 -1.41
N SER A 6 21.96 -1.60 -1.36
CA SER A 6 23.01 -1.03 -0.51
C SER A 6 22.60 -0.91 0.96
N THR A 7 21.30 -1.05 1.28
CA THR A 7 20.78 -0.89 2.64
C THR A 7 19.85 -2.04 3.02
N SER A 8 19.92 -2.46 4.29
CA SER A 8 19.06 -3.49 4.86
C SER A 8 17.57 -3.14 4.77
N GLY A 9 17.21 -1.87 4.96
CA GLY A 9 15.83 -1.41 4.83
C GLY A 9 15.27 -1.58 3.42
N HIS A 10 16.08 -1.34 2.38
CA HIS A 10 15.66 -1.56 1.00
C HIS A 10 15.53 -3.04 0.66
N LEU A 11 16.45 -3.89 1.14
CA LEU A 11 16.35 -5.34 0.99
C LEU A 11 15.10 -5.90 1.67
N SER A 12 14.86 -5.51 2.92
CA SER A 12 13.68 -5.96 3.70
C SER A 12 12.37 -5.56 3.00
N ARG A 13 12.29 -4.33 2.49
CA ARG A 13 11.15 -3.88 1.68
C ARG A 13 11.00 -4.67 0.38
N HIS A 14 12.10 -5.01 -0.28
CA HIS A 14 12.06 -5.80 -1.51
C HIS A 14 11.61 -7.24 -1.25
N ALA A 15 12.04 -7.84 -0.14
CA ALA A 15 11.70 -9.21 0.25
C ALA A 15 10.18 -9.44 0.33
N ARG A 16 9.42 -8.41 0.77
CA ARG A 16 7.94 -8.44 0.79
C ARG A 16 7.30 -8.81 -0.55
N ILE A 17 7.97 -8.55 -1.68
CA ILE A 17 7.46 -8.91 -3.01
C ILE A 17 7.56 -10.43 -3.25
N HIS A 18 8.61 -11.07 -2.76
CA HIS A 18 8.80 -12.52 -2.88
C HIS A 18 7.85 -13.28 -1.96
N GLU A 19 7.61 -12.74 -0.77
CA GLU A 19 6.67 -13.33 0.20
C GLU A 19 5.20 -13.00 -0.12
N GLY A 20 4.95 -12.14 -1.12
CA GLY A 20 3.60 -11.68 -1.45
C GLY A 20 2.96 -10.81 -0.37
N LEU A 21 3.75 -10.30 0.59
CA LEU A 21 3.25 -9.46 1.69
C LEU A 21 2.79 -8.10 1.16
N ARG A 22 1.49 -7.85 1.33
CA ARG A 22 0.83 -6.60 0.96
C ARG A 22 0.05 -6.03 2.15
N PRO A 23 0.74 -5.56 3.21
CA PRO A 23 0.10 -5.11 4.45
C PRO A 23 -0.66 -3.78 4.32
N PHE A 24 -0.50 -3.06 3.20
CA PHE A 24 -1.16 -1.78 2.99
C PHE A 24 -2.37 -1.97 2.09
N VAL A 25 -3.56 -2.01 2.67
CA VAL A 25 -4.81 -2.19 1.93
C VAL A 25 -5.43 -0.82 1.66
N CYS A 26 -6.06 -0.69 0.49
CA CYS A 26 -6.83 0.49 0.15
C CYS A 26 -8.00 0.62 1.14
N PRO A 27 -8.20 1.79 1.77
CA PRO A 27 -9.27 1.99 2.74
C PRO A 27 -10.68 1.96 2.12
N PHE A 28 -10.79 2.02 0.79
CA PHE A 28 -12.07 1.87 0.09
C PHE A 28 -12.52 0.39 0.10
N ALA A 29 -13.63 0.12 0.79
CA ALA A 29 -14.19 -1.23 0.94
C ALA A 29 -14.52 -1.91 -0.39
N ASP A 30 -14.95 -1.16 -1.41
CA ASP A 30 -15.26 -1.69 -2.75
C ASP A 30 -14.02 -1.92 -3.63
N CYS A 31 -12.86 -1.39 -3.24
CA CYS A 31 -11.64 -1.49 -4.04
C CYS A 31 -10.82 -2.76 -3.76
N GLY A 32 -10.70 -3.14 -2.48
CA GLY A 32 -9.98 -4.36 -2.05
C GLY A 32 -8.50 -4.45 -2.45
N SER A 33 -7.92 -3.38 -3.00
CA SER A 33 -6.56 -3.38 -3.54
C SER A 33 -5.53 -3.32 -2.42
N SER A 34 -4.51 -4.18 -2.47
CA SER A 34 -3.44 -4.23 -1.48
C SER A 34 -2.05 -3.99 -2.10
N PHE A 35 -1.16 -3.38 -1.33
CA PHE A 35 0.14 -2.90 -1.77
C PHE A 35 1.23 -3.32 -0.78
N ALA A 36 2.44 -3.60 -1.31
CA ALA A 36 3.61 -3.93 -0.50
C ALA A 36 4.26 -2.69 0.17
N ARG A 37 3.78 -1.48 -0.16
CA ARG A 37 4.31 -0.21 0.33
C ARG A 37 3.20 0.82 0.55
N HIS A 38 3.34 1.60 1.62
CA HIS A 38 2.43 2.68 1.99
C HIS A 38 2.35 3.78 0.91
N ASP A 39 3.48 4.20 0.35
CA ASP A 39 3.51 5.25 -0.67
C ASP A 39 2.75 4.85 -1.94
N ASN A 40 2.84 3.58 -2.34
CA ASN A 40 2.08 3.05 -3.47
C ASN A 40 0.57 3.03 -3.17
N MET A 41 0.18 2.60 -1.97
CA MET A 41 -1.23 2.63 -1.53
C MET A 41 -1.76 4.06 -1.51
N MET A 42 -1.00 5.02 -0.96
CA MET A 42 -1.40 6.42 -0.88
C MET A 42 -1.54 7.06 -2.26
N GLN A 43 -0.63 6.73 -3.20
CA GLN A 43 -0.76 7.18 -4.58
C GLN A 43 -2.02 6.64 -5.26
N HIS A 44 -2.33 5.36 -5.04
CA HIS A 44 -3.58 4.76 -5.49
C HIS A 44 -4.80 5.40 -4.82
N TYR A 45 -4.76 5.65 -3.50
CA TYR A 45 -5.85 6.30 -2.78
C TYR A 45 -6.23 7.66 -3.40
N ARG A 46 -5.24 8.43 -3.87
CA ARG A 46 -5.49 9.70 -4.58
C ARG A 46 -6.26 9.54 -5.88
N THR A 47 -6.24 8.37 -6.53
CA THR A 47 -7.04 8.16 -7.75
C THR A 47 -8.53 8.12 -7.45
N HIS A 48 -8.94 7.59 -6.28
CA HIS A 48 -10.34 7.60 -5.84
C HIS A 48 -10.84 9.01 -5.54
N LEU A 49 -10.00 9.83 -4.89
CA LEU A 49 -10.30 11.24 -4.63
C LEU A 49 -10.47 12.04 -5.93
N ARG A 50 -9.67 11.75 -6.97
CA ARG A 50 -9.80 12.37 -8.29
C ARG A 50 -11.07 11.94 -9.03
N SER A 51 -11.55 10.72 -8.79
CA SER A 51 -12.82 10.22 -9.31
C SER A 51 -14.05 10.70 -8.52
N GLY A 52 -13.89 11.58 -7.52
CA GLY A 52 -14.99 12.14 -6.74
C GLY A 52 -15.52 11.23 -5.62
N ARG A 53 -14.78 10.18 -5.25
CA ARG A 53 -15.12 9.31 -4.13
C ARG A 53 -14.53 9.89 -2.83
N VAL A 54 -15.39 10.25 -1.88
CA VAL A 54 -14.99 10.83 -0.58
C VAL A 54 -15.00 9.73 0.48
N LEU A 55 -13.84 9.38 1.05
CA LEU A 55 -13.77 8.63 2.31
C LEU A 55 -13.72 9.59 3.49
N THR A 56 -14.34 9.17 4.57
CA THR A 56 -14.30 9.88 5.84
C THR A 56 -12.96 9.61 6.53
N GLY A 57 -12.39 10.61 7.20
CA GLY A 57 -11.01 10.57 7.72
C GLY A 57 -10.67 9.41 8.67
N ARG A 58 -11.67 8.65 9.15
CA ARG A 58 -11.49 7.49 10.04
C ARG A 58 -11.04 6.22 9.29
N GLU A 59 -11.34 6.12 8.00
CA GLU A 59 -11.10 4.92 7.19
C GLU A 59 -9.63 4.80 6.73
N LEU A 60 -8.91 5.93 6.67
CA LEU A 60 -7.51 5.99 6.23
C LEU A 60 -6.57 5.26 7.21
N GLU A 61 -6.83 5.32 8.51
CA GLU A 61 -5.97 4.69 9.52
C GLU A 61 -6.25 3.18 9.65
N GLU A 62 -7.49 2.75 9.44
CA GLU A 62 -7.88 1.33 9.55
C GLU A 62 -7.40 0.49 8.35
N GLY A 63 -7.27 1.07 7.16
CA GLY A 63 -6.72 0.41 5.97
C GLY A 63 -5.22 0.10 6.05
N ILE A 64 -4.48 0.77 6.95
CA ILE A 64 -3.02 0.68 7.06
C ILE A 64 -2.56 -0.48 7.99
N ARG A 65 -3.45 -1.06 8.82
CA ARG A 65 -3.13 -2.05 9.87
C ARG A 65 -3.94 -3.35 9.79
N ARG A 66 -3.92 -4.08 8.67
CA ARG A 66 -4.42 -5.48 8.64
C ARG A 66 -3.38 -6.44 8.09
#